data_AF-A0A246K0C6-F1
#
_entry.id   AF-A0A246K0C6-F1
#
_cell.length_a   1.000
_cell.length_b   1.000
_cell.length_c   1.000
_cell.angle_alpha   90.00
_cell.angle_beta   90.00
_cell.angle_gamma   90.00
#
_symmetry.space_group_name_H-M   'P 1'
#
loop_
_entity.id
_entity.type
_entity.pdbx_description
1 polymer ?
#
loop_
_entity_poly.entity_id
_entity_poly.type
_entity_poly.pdbx_seq_one_letter_code
_entity_poly.pdbx_strand_id
1 'polypeptide(L)'
;MAWARAGVEPAESFRFDAIWESELAAIAGDVLLNKAPVARFEIDAFEGAELDAAEGEAIEALYYNWADLAGDTICFAVAIRMEPVEGAVRYRSTAFKPLDVSADVPDLDAYAHKLAEAGGYRLLIDPDTMRIVDPRDA
;
A
#
# COMPACT_ATOMS: atom_id res chain seq x y z
N MET A 1 6.53 -15.13 -41.29
CA MET A 1 6.80 -15.43 -39.87
C MET A 1 5.58 -15.04 -39.07
N ALA A 2 4.99 -15.95 -38.30
CA ALA A 2 3.87 -15.68 -37.41
C ALA A 2 4.39 -15.54 -35.98
N TRP A 3 3.99 -14.49 -35.28
CA TRP A 3 4.35 -14.25 -33.89
C TRP A 3 3.47 -15.11 -32.99
N ALA A 4 4.07 -15.88 -32.07
CA ALA A 4 3.33 -16.48 -30.97
C ALA A 4 3.08 -15.40 -29.91
N ARG A 5 1.81 -15.21 -29.53
CA ARG A 5 1.48 -14.33 -28.40
C ARG A 5 1.76 -15.09 -27.11
N ALA A 6 2.54 -14.50 -26.21
CA ALA A 6 2.57 -14.92 -24.82
C ALA A 6 1.33 -14.31 -24.14
N GLY A 7 0.43 -15.16 -23.65
CA GLY A 7 -0.79 -14.76 -22.97
C GLY A 7 -1.83 -15.88 -23.02
N VAL A 8 -2.46 -16.14 -21.89
CA VAL A 8 -3.66 -16.98 -21.81
C VAL A 8 -4.83 -16.14 -22.34
N GLU A 9 -5.81 -16.75 -23.02
CA GLU A 9 -7.06 -16.04 -23.29
C GLU A 9 -7.65 -15.56 -21.95
N PRO A 10 -8.05 -14.28 -21.84
CA PRO A 10 -8.66 -13.78 -20.61
C PRO A 10 -9.89 -14.64 -20.27
N ALA A 11 -9.91 -15.22 -19.08
CA ALA A 11 -11.03 -16.05 -18.65
C ALA A 11 -12.30 -15.20 -18.42
N GLU A 12 -12.12 -13.90 -18.11
CA GLU A 12 -13.21 -12.96 -17.88
C GLU A 12 -12.99 -11.63 -18.60
N SER A 13 -14.11 -11.07 -19.07
CA SER A 13 -14.17 -9.70 -19.59
C SER A 13 -14.61 -8.77 -18.47
N PHE A 14 -13.90 -7.68 -18.27
CA PHE A 14 -14.31 -6.65 -17.33
C PHE A 14 -14.61 -5.34 -18.06
N ARG A 15 -15.44 -4.51 -17.43
CA ARG A 15 -15.76 -3.20 -17.97
C ARG A 15 -14.69 -2.20 -17.58
N PHE A 16 -14.28 -1.34 -18.51
CA PHE A 16 -13.25 -0.34 -18.25
C PHE A 16 -13.59 0.65 -17.12
N ASP A 17 -14.88 0.86 -16.84
CA ASP A 17 -15.33 1.69 -15.72
C ASP A 17 -15.06 1.06 -14.34
N ALA A 18 -14.99 -0.27 -14.23
CA ALA A 18 -14.64 -0.95 -12.99
C ALA A 18 -13.23 -0.56 -12.46
N ILE A 19 -12.32 -0.14 -13.35
CA ILE A 19 -11.00 0.41 -12.95
C ILE A 19 -11.19 1.71 -12.16
N TRP A 20 -12.12 2.56 -12.59
CA TRP A 20 -12.36 3.86 -11.98
C TRP A 20 -13.24 3.78 -10.74
N GLU A 21 -14.03 2.71 -10.61
CA GLU A 21 -14.88 2.45 -9.44
C GLU A 21 -14.11 1.81 -8.27
N SER A 22 -12.98 1.16 -8.52
CA SER A 22 -12.14 0.55 -7.47
C SER A 22 -11.07 1.52 -6.98
N GLU A 23 -11.42 2.31 -5.96
CA GLU A 23 -10.51 3.28 -5.33
C GLU A 23 -9.25 2.60 -4.78
N LEU A 24 -9.39 1.44 -4.13
CA LEU A 24 -8.24 0.69 -3.60
C LEU A 24 -7.37 0.08 -4.70
N ALA A 25 -7.93 -0.37 -5.83
CA ALA A 25 -7.11 -0.84 -6.95
C ALA A 25 -6.33 0.32 -7.60
N ALA A 26 -6.93 1.51 -7.68
CA ALA A 26 -6.23 2.71 -8.14
C ALA A 26 -5.09 3.10 -7.20
N ILE A 27 -5.32 3.09 -5.88
CA ILE A 27 -4.29 3.35 -4.87
C ILE A 27 -3.18 2.29 -4.95
N ALA A 28 -3.53 1.00 -5.01
CA ALA A 28 -2.58 -0.09 -5.14
C ALA A 28 -1.70 0.08 -6.38
N GLY A 29 -2.31 0.38 -7.53
CA GLY A 29 -1.57 0.68 -8.77
C GLY A 29 -0.60 1.86 -8.62
N ASP A 30 -1.02 2.92 -7.93
CA ASP A 30 -0.18 4.10 -7.69
C ASP A 30 1.02 3.78 -6.79
N VAL A 31 0.80 3.19 -5.62
CA VAL A 31 1.90 2.91 -4.66
C VAL A 31 2.82 1.78 -5.10
N LEU A 32 2.34 0.84 -5.94
CA LEU A 32 3.13 -0.29 -6.42
C LEU A 32 3.96 0.05 -7.67
N LEU A 33 3.44 0.89 -8.56
CA LEU A 33 3.99 1.02 -9.92
C LEU A 33 4.40 2.45 -10.28
N ASN A 34 3.85 3.47 -9.62
CA ASN A 34 4.15 4.85 -9.96
C ASN A 34 5.50 5.28 -9.35
N LYS A 35 6.37 5.88 -10.17
CA LYS A 35 7.66 6.43 -9.72
C LYS A 35 7.50 7.71 -8.90
N ALA A 36 6.37 8.40 -9.06
CA ALA A 36 5.99 9.58 -8.31
C ALA A 36 4.53 9.44 -7.87
N PRO A 37 4.26 8.61 -6.84
CA PRO A 37 2.90 8.36 -6.36
C PRO A 37 2.18 9.65 -5.99
N VAL A 38 0.89 9.70 -6.31
CA VAL A 38 -0.02 10.79 -5.94
C VAL A 38 -0.62 10.53 -4.56
N ALA A 39 -0.88 9.27 -4.22
CA ALA A 39 -1.31 8.85 -2.91
C ALA A 39 -0.22 9.11 -1.87
N ARG A 40 -0.63 9.59 -0.69
CA ARG A 40 0.24 9.81 0.46
C ARG A 40 -0.44 9.35 1.73
N PHE A 41 0.37 8.85 2.65
CA PHE A 41 -0.05 8.48 3.99
C PHE A 41 0.30 9.63 4.92
N GLU A 42 -0.65 10.04 5.75
CA GLU A 42 -0.45 11.02 6.81
C GLU A 42 -0.94 10.41 8.13
N ILE A 43 -0.08 10.45 9.15
CA ILE A 43 -0.35 9.87 10.47
C ILE A 43 0.04 10.89 11.52
N ASP A 44 -0.89 11.29 12.39
CA ASP A 44 -0.64 12.32 13.40
C ASP A 44 0.41 11.85 14.44
N ALA A 45 0.23 10.67 15.02
CA ALA A 45 1.24 10.04 15.87
C ALA A 45 1.05 8.53 15.88
N PHE A 46 2.14 7.79 16.09
CA PHE A 46 2.09 6.36 16.33
C PHE A 46 1.83 6.11 17.81
N GLU A 47 0.57 6.24 18.25
CA GLU A 47 0.20 5.89 19.63
C GLU A 47 0.50 4.41 19.89
N GLY A 48 1.31 4.13 20.92
CA GLY A 48 1.61 2.76 21.37
C GLY A 48 2.78 2.07 20.68
N ALA A 49 3.41 2.67 19.66
CA ALA A 49 4.68 2.19 19.14
C ALA A 49 5.82 2.88 19.91
N GLU A 50 6.52 2.13 20.76
CA GLU A 50 7.87 2.51 21.19
C GLU A 50 8.79 2.44 19.96
N LEU A 51 8.77 3.50 19.16
CA LEU A 51 9.72 3.65 18.08
C LEU A 51 11.04 4.06 18.71
N ASP A 52 12.08 3.25 18.52
CA ASP A 52 13.47 3.59 18.86
C ASP A 52 13.99 4.82 18.08
N ALA A 53 13.22 5.29 17.10
CA ALA A 53 13.48 6.50 16.36
C ALA A 53 13.36 7.71 17.31
N ALA A 54 14.39 8.55 17.36
CA ALA A 54 14.29 9.79 18.11
C ALA A 54 13.13 10.64 17.54
N GLU A 55 12.50 11.44 18.39
CA GLU A 55 11.45 12.37 17.95
C GLU A 55 11.97 13.24 16.79
N GLY A 56 11.34 13.13 15.62
CA GLY A 56 11.79 13.81 14.40
C GLY A 56 12.68 12.99 13.45
N GLU A 57 12.87 11.70 13.69
CA GLU A 57 13.53 10.80 12.74
C GLU A 57 12.54 10.15 11.76
N ALA A 58 13.04 9.81 10.57
CA ALA A 58 12.23 9.10 9.58
C ALA A 58 11.92 7.67 10.02
N ILE A 59 10.72 7.21 9.68
CA ILE A 59 10.19 5.91 10.09
C ILE A 59 9.96 5.04 8.85
N GLU A 60 10.37 3.78 8.93
CA GLU A 60 10.04 2.76 7.93
C GLU A 60 8.89 1.91 8.47
N ALA A 61 7.79 1.88 7.72
CA ALA A 61 6.58 1.14 8.05
C ALA A 61 6.24 0.17 6.91
N LEU A 62 5.44 -0.86 7.21
CA LEU A 62 4.86 -1.74 6.21
C LEU A 62 3.36 -1.48 6.15
N TYR A 63 2.88 -1.05 4.99
CA TYR A 63 1.47 -1.04 4.65
C TYR A 63 1.12 -2.30 3.87
N TYR A 64 -0.06 -2.83 4.12
CA TYR A 64 -0.57 -4.00 3.45
C TYR A 64 -2.07 -3.82 3.22
N ASN A 65 -2.60 -4.38 2.13
CA ASN A 65 -4.04 -4.38 1.90
C ASN A 65 -4.42 -5.43 0.85
N TRP A 66 -5.73 -5.59 0.68
CA TRP A 66 -6.34 -6.16 -0.50
C TRP A 66 -6.81 -5.09 -1.47
N ALA A 67 -6.85 -5.44 -2.75
CA ALA A 67 -7.54 -4.66 -3.76
C ALA A 67 -8.30 -5.61 -4.69
N ASP A 68 -9.58 -5.32 -4.88
CA ASP A 68 -10.43 -6.03 -5.81
C ASP A 68 -10.55 -5.26 -7.12
N LEU A 69 -10.39 -5.97 -8.23
CA LEU A 69 -10.66 -5.44 -9.55
C LEU A 69 -11.28 -6.53 -10.41
N ALA A 70 -12.43 -6.24 -11.00
CA ALA A 70 -13.09 -7.13 -11.94
C ALA A 70 -13.45 -8.54 -11.40
N GLY A 71 -13.58 -8.70 -10.08
CA GLY A 71 -13.85 -10.00 -9.45
C GLY A 71 -12.59 -10.77 -9.07
N ASP A 72 -11.41 -10.29 -9.47
CA ASP A 72 -10.12 -10.76 -9.01
C ASP A 72 -9.65 -9.93 -7.81
N THR A 73 -9.01 -10.60 -6.84
CA THR A 73 -8.43 -9.99 -5.66
C THR A 73 -6.92 -10.12 -5.72
N ILE A 74 -6.22 -9.03 -5.42
CA ILE A 74 -4.80 -9.09 -5.06
C ILE A 74 -4.62 -8.68 -3.61
N CYS A 75 -3.57 -9.20 -3.01
CA CYS A 75 -3.05 -8.84 -1.72
C CYS A 75 -1.66 -8.27 -1.96
N PHE A 76 -1.34 -7.15 -1.33
CA PHE A 76 -0.07 -6.48 -1.57
C PHE A 76 0.51 -5.91 -0.30
N ALA A 77 1.83 -5.74 -0.30
CA ALA A 77 2.57 -5.11 0.78
C ALA A 77 3.60 -4.12 0.22
N VAL A 78 3.72 -2.98 0.89
CA VAL A 78 4.58 -1.86 0.50
C VAL A 78 5.30 -1.37 1.74
N ALA A 79 6.62 -1.25 1.64
CA ALA A 79 7.39 -0.51 2.62
C ALA A 79 7.22 0.99 2.36
N ILE A 80 6.83 1.73 3.38
CA ILE A 80 6.58 3.16 3.34
C ILE A 80 7.62 3.84 4.21
N ARG A 81 8.37 4.75 3.59
CA ARG A 81 9.20 5.70 4.32
C ARG A 81 8.37 6.91 4.67
N MET A 82 8.35 7.27 5.94
CA MET A 82 7.64 8.43 6.46
C MET A 82 8.60 9.41 7.12
N GLU A 83 8.43 10.70 6.83
CA GLU A 83 9.23 11.77 7.41
C GLU A 83 8.34 12.70 8.24
N PRO A 84 8.86 13.29 9.33
CA PRO A 84 8.11 14.23 10.12
C PRO A 84 7.78 15.48 9.30
N VAL A 85 6.60 16.04 9.55
CA VAL A 85 6.19 17.30 8.95
C VAL A 85 6.69 18.45 9.83
N GLU A 86 7.47 19.36 9.25
CA GLU A 86 8.01 20.51 9.98
C GLU A 86 6.88 21.34 10.63
N GLY A 87 6.97 21.57 11.94
CA GLY A 87 6.00 22.37 12.69
C GLY A 87 4.69 21.67 13.04
N ALA A 88 4.57 20.36 12.79
CA ALA A 88 3.40 19.57 13.18
C ALA A 88 3.83 18.26 13.87
N VAL A 89 3.00 17.76 14.78
CA VAL A 89 3.12 16.39 15.30
C VAL A 89 2.40 15.49 14.29
N ARG A 90 3.08 15.21 13.17
CA ARG A 90 2.57 14.39 12.06
C ARG A 90 3.72 13.85 11.23
N TYR A 91 3.54 12.65 10.70
CA TYR A 91 4.39 12.03 9.70
C TYR A 91 3.69 11.96 8.34
N ARG A 92 4.46 12.12 7.26
CA ARG A 92 3.99 11.99 5.88
C ARG A 92 4.88 11.03 5.11
N SER A 93 4.28 10.15 4.31
CA SER A 93 5.01 9.27 3.40
C SER A 93 5.78 10.07 2.34
N THR A 94 7.06 9.73 2.14
CA THR A 94 7.92 10.33 1.12
C THR A 94 8.43 9.33 0.08
N ALA A 95 8.39 8.04 0.38
CA ALA A 95 8.72 6.99 -0.57
C ALA A 95 7.95 5.70 -0.31
N PHE A 96 7.78 4.95 -1.39
CA PHE A 96 7.10 3.66 -1.42
C PHE A 96 8.02 2.65 -2.10
N LYS A 97 8.12 1.46 -1.51
CA LYS A 97 8.87 0.34 -2.08
C LYS A 97 7.98 -0.90 -2.07
N PRO A 98 7.56 -1.40 -3.24
CA PRO A 98 6.82 -2.66 -3.33
C PRO A 98 7.62 -3.79 -2.68
N LEU A 99 6.98 -4.57 -1.82
CA LEU A 99 7.60 -5.72 -1.18
C LEU A 99 7.13 -7.01 -1.83
N ASP A 100 5.82 -7.16 -1.99
CA ASP A 100 5.20 -8.39 -2.50
C ASP A 100 3.78 -8.13 -3.03
N VAL A 101 3.34 -9.00 -3.95
CA VAL A 101 1.96 -9.05 -4.50
C VAL A 101 1.57 -10.53 -4.68
N SER A 102 0.44 -10.92 -4.13
CA SER A 102 -0.08 -12.29 -4.15
C SER A 102 -1.58 -12.32 -4.43
N ALA A 103 -2.09 -13.41 -5.02
CA ALA A 103 -3.50 -13.55 -5.39
C ALA A 103 -4.34 -14.41 -4.42
N ASP A 104 -3.72 -15.04 -3.42
CA ASP A 104 -4.37 -16.02 -2.54
C ASP A 104 -3.82 -15.92 -1.11
N VAL A 105 -4.16 -14.82 -0.42
CA VAL A 105 -3.81 -14.62 0.98
C VAL A 105 -5.06 -14.79 1.84
N PRO A 106 -5.20 -15.92 2.56
CA PRO A 106 -6.37 -16.19 3.39
C PRO A 106 -6.40 -15.39 4.69
N ASP A 107 -5.23 -14.93 5.14
CA ASP A 107 -5.05 -14.18 6.38
C ASP A 107 -4.04 -13.06 6.12
N LEU A 108 -4.56 -11.84 6.02
CA LEU A 108 -3.79 -10.65 5.67
C LEU A 108 -2.83 -10.23 6.79
N ASP A 109 -3.23 -10.40 8.04
CA ASP A 109 -2.39 -10.07 9.20
C ASP A 109 -1.20 -11.02 9.27
N ALA A 110 -1.45 -12.33 9.13
CA ALA A 110 -0.38 -13.32 9.11
C ALA A 110 0.59 -13.09 7.94
N TYR A 111 0.06 -12.67 6.78
CA TYR A 111 0.86 -12.28 5.62
C TYR A 111 1.73 -11.05 5.90
N ALA A 112 1.15 -9.99 6.47
CA ALA A 112 1.86 -8.76 6.82
C ALA A 112 2.94 -9.02 7.87
N HIS A 113 2.63 -9.78 8.93
CA HIS A 113 3.58 -10.16 9.97
C HIS A 113 4.77 -10.92 9.41
N LYS A 114 4.54 -11.90 8.54
CA LYS A 114 5.63 -12.66 7.89
C LYS A 114 6.57 -11.74 7.09
N LEU A 115 6.02 -10.78 6.36
CA LEU A 115 6.82 -9.82 5.58
C LEU A 115 7.54 -8.81 6.48
N ALA A 116 6.89 -8.37 7.54
CA ALA A 116 7.47 -7.47 8.53
C ALA A 116 8.67 -8.12 9.23
N GLU A 117 8.53 -9.35 9.69
CA GLU A 117 9.62 -10.13 10.29
C GLU A 117 10.79 -10.33 9.32
N ALA A 118 10.50 -10.71 8.08
CA ALA A 118 11.53 -10.92 7.06
C ALA A 118 12.26 -9.62 6.67
N GLY A 119 11.56 -8.49 6.68
CA GLY A 119 12.10 -7.17 6.33
C GLY A 119 12.63 -6.36 7.51
N GLY A 120 12.41 -6.80 8.74
CA GLY A 120 12.77 -6.05 9.95
C GLY A 120 11.88 -4.82 10.21
N TYR A 121 10.67 -4.78 9.65
CA TYR A 121 9.72 -3.69 9.88
C TYR A 121 9.06 -3.86 11.23
N ARG A 122 9.14 -2.82 12.08
CA ARG A 122 8.57 -2.83 13.43
C ARG A 122 7.20 -2.18 13.52
N LEU A 123 6.78 -1.54 12.43
CA LEU A 123 5.54 -0.79 12.35
C LEU A 123 4.72 -1.31 11.18
N LEU A 124 3.49 -1.70 11.48
CA LEU A 124 2.47 -2.08 10.51
C LEU A 124 1.43 -0.97 10.43
N ILE A 125 1.08 -0.56 9.21
CA ILE A 125 -0.04 0.33 8.96
C ILE A 125 -1.22 -0.56 8.59
N ASP A 126 -2.13 -0.74 9.54
CA ASP A 126 -3.33 -1.56 9.38
C ASP A 126 -4.36 -0.80 8.50
N PRO A 127 -4.78 -1.38 7.36
CA PRO A 127 -5.75 -0.74 6.48
C PRO A 127 -7.11 -0.44 7.15
N ASP A 128 -7.53 -1.21 8.15
CA ASP A 128 -8.81 -1.00 8.85
C ASP A 128 -8.79 0.23 9.77
N THR A 129 -7.59 0.73 10.11
CA THR A 129 -7.41 1.95 10.90
C THR A 129 -7.35 3.21 10.04
N MET A 130 -7.38 3.06 8.71
CA MET A 130 -7.20 4.15 7.77
C MET A 130 -8.51 4.75 7.29
N ARG A 131 -8.44 6.03 6.91
CA ARG A 131 -9.50 6.71 6.18
C ARG A 131 -8.91 7.32 4.91
N ILE A 132 -9.54 7.03 3.77
CA ILE A 132 -9.21 7.69 2.51
C ILE A 132 -9.86 9.07 2.51
N VAL A 133 -9.08 10.10 2.19
CA VAL A 133 -9.52 11.50 2.19
C VAL A 133 -9.09 12.15 0.88
N ASP A 134 -10.01 12.88 0.24
CA ASP A 134 -9.65 13.72 -0.89
C ASP A 134 -8.69 14.82 -0.40
N PRO A 135 -7.57 15.09 -1.09
CA PRO A 135 -6.64 16.15 -0.69
C PRO A 135 -7.28 17.54 -0.54
N ARG A 136 -8.45 17.77 -1.13
CA ARG A 136 -9.23 19.01 -1.02
C ARG A 136 -10.06 19.10 0.26
N ASP A 137 -10.32 17.96 0.89
CA ASP A 137 -11.12 17.81 2.10
C ASP A 137 -10.25 17.49 3.35
N ALA A 138 -8.93 17.40 3.17
CA ALA A 138 -7.92 17.05 4.17
C ALA A 138 -7.34 18.26 4.93
#